data_AF-A0A8S3RWN8-F1
#
_entry.id   AF-A0A8S3RWN8-F1
#
_cell.length_a   1.000
_cell.length_b   1.000
_cell.length_c   1.000
_cell.angle_alpha   90.00
_cell.angle_beta   90.00
_cell.angle_gamma   90.00
#
_symmetry.space_group_name_H-M   'P 1'
#
loop_
_entity.id
_entity.type
_entity.pdbx_description
1 polymer ?
#
loop_
_entity_poly.entity_id
_entity_poly.type
_entity_poly.pdbx_seq_one_letter_code
_entity_poly.pdbx_strand_id
1 'polypeptide(L)'
;MDMSVSAGTFIRNLASAIVKLYPEMGNAILADEVASNFLYGTRCYKDPISCFEMSILNPLRGHWINQNFIILIDALDECDTAGRNTLFHFLLTQIQRFPSNFKFILTSRKIENINRSFQLLDEKVRQVYLNTSDPFNMNDVKQYVRKTSKLTEPQISKLTKAADGNFLHVKLYLQYCRKTDTFDFRNVPNSLALLYQLNFNRIFKDSESLFYDFLPVFEVLCTIQNPIDKDQLIEVSQIEGTSKRRQLETLLGNELGHFLKFEDGKMSFFHKSIIDFLTDESRNKLHIFVHKENGHQLFAEYLLGQLKMNLTLKHNLVELIHHVAMSKNVKFESMLFDYVRDLLTKDKTLRLELLYQVVWKYNDYHTTELLLEYIGVTAINTINKMNQSPAFIAASQEMRRP
;
A
#
# COMPACT_ATOMS: atom_id res chain seq x y z
N MET A 1 1.16 -11.82 4.67
CA MET A 1 2.40 -11.14 4.28
C MET A 1 2.07 -9.66 4.23
N ASP A 2 2.70 -8.89 5.12
CA ASP A 2 2.45 -7.47 5.39
C ASP A 2 2.98 -6.56 4.27
N MET A 3 2.25 -5.49 3.95
CA MET A 3 2.81 -4.27 3.36
C MET A 3 2.93 -3.11 4.36
N SER A 4 2.60 -3.33 5.64
CA SER A 4 3.08 -2.42 6.69
C SER A 4 4.47 -2.87 7.11
N VAL A 5 5.48 -2.02 6.94
CA VAL A 5 6.84 -2.33 7.40
C VAL A 5 6.80 -2.37 8.93
N SER A 6 6.85 -3.57 9.52
CA SER A 6 6.99 -3.70 10.97
C SER A 6 8.33 -3.12 11.42
N ALA A 7 8.42 -2.63 12.67
CA ALA A 7 9.67 -2.08 13.19
C ALA A 7 10.82 -3.10 13.10
N GLY A 8 10.53 -4.39 13.35
CA GLY A 8 11.50 -5.46 13.20
C GLY A 8 12.01 -5.60 11.76
N THR A 9 11.12 -5.50 10.76
CA THR A 9 11.52 -5.51 9.34
C THR A 9 12.42 -4.32 9.02
N PHE A 10 12.03 -3.12 9.47
CA PHE A 10 12.82 -1.90 9.28
C PHE A 10 14.22 -2.03 9.89
N ILE A 11 14.33 -2.48 11.15
CA ILE A 11 15.62 -2.62 11.84
C ILE A 11 16.53 -3.63 11.12
N ARG A 12 15.98 -4.78 10.71
CA ARG A 12 16.76 -5.80 9.98
C ARG A 12 17.28 -5.26 8.66
N ASN A 13 16.44 -4.56 7.91
CA ASN A 13 16.81 -3.95 6.63
C ASN A 13 17.85 -2.84 6.83
N LEU A 14 17.68 -2.01 7.85
CA LEU A 14 18.63 -0.95 8.20
C LEU A 14 19.99 -1.53 8.61
N ALA A 15 20.01 -2.56 9.46
CA ALA A 15 21.23 -3.25 9.85
C ALA A 15 21.94 -3.82 8.62
N SER A 16 21.21 -4.50 7.73
CA SER A 16 21.75 -5.03 6.49
C SER A 16 22.34 -3.93 5.60
N ALA A 17 21.67 -2.79 5.47
CA ALA A 17 22.15 -1.64 4.70
C ALA A 17 23.44 -1.04 5.30
N ILE A 18 23.51 -0.90 6.63
CA ILE A 18 24.70 -0.39 7.31
C ILE A 18 25.87 -1.38 7.16
N VAL A 19 25.64 -2.69 7.36
CA VAL A 19 26.68 -3.71 7.25
C VAL A 19 27.26 -3.81 5.84
N LYS A 20 26.45 -3.59 4.80
CA LYS A 20 26.94 -3.50 3.41
C LYS A 20 27.95 -2.37 3.20
N LEU A 21 27.79 -1.27 3.95
CA LEU A 21 28.70 -0.13 3.92
C LEU A 21 29.87 -0.29 4.91
N TYR A 22 29.65 -0.98 6.03
CA TYR A 22 30.62 -1.18 7.12
C TYR A 22 30.65 -2.64 7.57
N PRO A 23 31.40 -3.51 6.87
CA PRO A 23 31.45 -4.94 7.16
C PRO A 23 31.94 -5.28 8.57
N GLU A 24 32.78 -4.43 9.16
CA GLU A 24 33.26 -4.57 10.55
C GLU A 24 32.10 -4.63 11.56
N MET A 25 31.06 -3.83 11.31
CA MET A 25 29.85 -3.85 12.12
C MET A 25 29.11 -5.19 11.99
N GLY A 26 29.14 -5.79 10.80
CA GLY A 26 28.61 -7.13 10.56
C GLY A 26 29.37 -8.20 11.32
N ASN A 27 30.70 -8.12 11.35
CA ASN A 27 31.54 -9.02 12.13
C ASN A 27 31.24 -8.92 13.63
N ALA A 28 31.06 -7.69 14.14
CA ALA A 28 30.69 -7.46 15.53
C ALA A 28 29.32 -8.07 15.88
N ILE A 29 28.32 -7.91 15.01
CA ILE A 29 26.99 -8.52 15.19
C ILE A 29 27.06 -10.05 15.15
N LEU A 30 27.87 -10.63 14.26
CA LEU A 30 28.02 -12.08 14.15
C LEU A 30 28.79 -12.69 15.33
N ALA A 31 29.74 -11.96 15.90
CA ALA A 31 30.48 -12.37 17.09
C ALA A 31 29.64 -12.32 18.37
N ASP A 32 28.57 -11.52 18.40
CA ASP A 32 27.60 -11.46 19.50
C ASP A 32 26.42 -12.40 19.21
N GLU A 33 26.36 -13.53 19.94
CA GLU A 33 25.31 -14.54 19.79
C GLU A 33 23.89 -13.98 20.01
N VAL A 34 23.74 -13.00 20.91
CA VAL A 34 22.44 -12.38 21.19
C VAL A 34 22.05 -11.47 20.03
N ALA A 35 22.95 -10.61 19.56
CA ALA A 35 22.70 -9.72 18.43
C ALA A 35 22.39 -10.50 17.14
N SER A 36 23.17 -11.54 16.87
CA SER A 36 22.96 -12.45 15.74
C SER A 36 21.59 -13.14 15.82
N ASN A 37 21.22 -13.67 16.99
CA ASN A 37 19.91 -14.32 17.20
C ASN A 37 18.73 -13.35 17.05
N PHE A 38 18.88 -12.08 17.42
CA PHE A 38 17.87 -11.06 17.14
C PHE A 38 17.74 -10.84 15.64
N LEU A 39 18.85 -10.57 14.94
CA LEU A 39 18.84 -10.12 13.56
C LEU A 39 18.44 -11.21 12.56
N TYR A 40 18.87 -12.46 12.78
CA TYR A 40 18.58 -13.58 11.87
C TYR A 40 17.38 -14.42 12.31
N GLY A 41 16.96 -14.32 13.57
CA GLY A 41 15.80 -15.02 14.11
C GLY A 41 14.46 -14.26 13.98
N THR A 42 13.41 -14.84 14.55
CA THR A 42 12.07 -14.20 14.62
C THR A 42 11.92 -13.22 15.78
N ARG A 43 12.94 -13.10 16.65
CA ARG A 43 12.88 -12.27 17.86
C ARG A 43 12.79 -10.78 17.53
N CYS A 44 13.42 -10.31 16.46
CA CYS A 44 13.36 -8.90 16.07
C CYS A 44 11.92 -8.40 15.79
N TYR A 45 11.03 -9.28 15.32
CA TYR A 45 9.62 -8.92 15.08
C TYR A 45 8.81 -8.83 16.38
N LYS A 46 9.19 -9.61 17.40
CA LYS A 46 8.50 -9.65 18.70
C LYS A 46 8.97 -8.54 19.63
N ASP A 47 10.26 -8.23 19.57
CA ASP A 47 10.93 -7.23 20.39
C ASP A 47 11.86 -6.36 19.53
N PRO A 48 11.29 -5.41 18.76
CA PRO A 48 12.07 -4.53 17.90
C PRO A 48 12.97 -3.57 18.69
N ILE A 49 12.61 -3.18 19.92
CA ILE A 49 13.41 -2.25 20.71
C ILE A 49 14.73 -2.91 21.14
N SER A 50 14.68 -4.13 21.68
CA SER A 50 15.92 -4.85 22.02
C SER A 50 16.71 -5.23 20.77
N CYS A 51 16.03 -5.57 19.67
CA CYS A 51 16.69 -5.81 18.39
C CYS A 51 17.48 -4.57 17.93
N PHE A 52 16.89 -3.38 18.01
CA PHE A 52 17.56 -2.13 17.68
C PHE A 52 18.77 -1.85 18.59
N GLU A 53 18.65 -2.08 19.90
CA GLU A 53 19.77 -1.91 20.83
C GLU A 53 20.95 -2.81 20.43
N MET A 54 20.68 -4.10 20.24
CA MET A 54 21.72 -5.11 20.07
C MET A 54 22.32 -5.10 18.66
N SER A 55 21.52 -4.83 17.62
CA SER A 55 21.96 -4.95 16.22
C SER A 55 22.34 -3.63 15.56
N ILE A 56 21.99 -2.48 16.16
CA ILE A 56 22.33 -1.15 15.62
C ILE A 56 23.12 -0.35 16.65
N LEU A 57 22.54 -0.03 17.81
CA LEU A 57 23.16 0.92 18.73
C LEU A 57 24.46 0.40 19.34
N ASN A 58 24.48 -0.83 19.85
CA ASN A 58 25.68 -1.41 20.45
C ASN A 58 26.84 -1.53 19.44
N PRO A 59 26.63 -2.06 18.22
CA PRO A 59 27.68 -2.08 17.21
C PRO A 59 28.19 -0.68 16.85
N LEU A 60 27.30 0.31 16.71
CA LEU A 60 27.67 1.71 16.41
C LEU A 60 28.43 2.40 17.55
N ARG A 61 28.21 2.00 18.81
CA ARG A 61 29.01 2.51 19.95
C ARG A 61 30.43 1.91 19.96
N GLY A 62 30.55 0.63 19.57
CA GLY A 62 31.83 -0.07 19.53
C GLY A 62 32.70 0.28 18.31
N HIS A 63 32.08 0.73 17.21
CA HIS A 63 32.76 1.06 15.96
C HIS A 63 32.36 2.46 15.52
N TRP A 64 33.29 3.41 15.61
CA TRP A 64 33.02 4.80 15.28
C TRP A 64 32.84 4.99 13.77
N ILE A 65 31.62 5.32 13.34
CA ILE A 65 31.35 5.70 11.96
C ILE A 65 31.37 7.23 11.84
N ASN A 66 32.37 7.76 11.13
CA ASN A 66 32.56 9.20 10.97
C ASN A 66 31.72 9.82 9.83
N GLN A 67 31.11 9.01 8.98
CA GLN A 67 30.25 9.49 7.89
C GLN A 67 28.83 9.79 8.38
N ASN A 68 28.18 10.75 7.70
CA ASN A 68 26.77 11.04 7.92
C ASN A 68 25.88 10.08 7.13
N PHE A 69 24.85 9.55 7.77
CA PHE A 69 23.78 8.79 7.15
C PHE A 69 22.52 9.64 7.03
N ILE A 70 21.86 9.52 5.88
CA ILE A 70 20.52 10.07 5.68
C ILE A 70 19.59 8.90 5.40
N ILE A 71 18.61 8.70 6.28
CA ILE A 71 17.58 7.69 6.17
C ILE A 71 16.31 8.38 5.69
N LEU A 72 15.89 8.04 4.47
CA LEU A 72 14.63 8.50 3.89
C LEU A 72 13.55 7.44 4.15
N ILE A 73 12.46 7.84 4.79
CA ILE A 73 11.25 7.02 4.94
C ILE A 73 10.15 7.73 4.16
N ASP A 74 9.76 7.14 3.04
CA ASP A 74 8.71 7.66 2.17
C ASP A 74 7.33 7.20 2.65
N ALA A 75 6.33 8.07 2.47
CA ALA A 75 4.92 7.84 2.72
C ALA A 75 4.63 7.20 4.10
N LEU A 76 5.10 7.83 5.17
CA LEU A 76 4.90 7.36 6.56
C LEU A 76 3.41 7.21 6.91
N ASP A 77 2.51 7.92 6.25
CA ASP A 77 1.06 7.74 6.41
C ASP A 77 0.52 6.40 5.88
N GLU A 78 1.29 5.70 5.05
CA GLU A 78 1.00 4.33 4.63
C GLU A 78 1.49 3.30 5.66
N CYS A 79 2.33 3.72 6.61
CA CYS A 79 2.74 2.87 7.72
C CYS A 79 1.66 2.84 8.80
N ASP A 80 1.54 1.69 9.45
CA ASP A 80 0.66 1.59 10.61
C ASP A 80 1.20 2.47 11.75
N THR A 81 0.30 3.29 12.29
CA THR A 81 0.57 4.16 13.46
C THR A 81 0.21 3.47 14.78
N ALA A 82 -0.10 2.16 14.73
CA ALA A 82 -0.59 1.35 15.84
C ALA A 82 0.37 0.55 16.67
N GLY A 83 0.11 0.45 17.97
CA GLY A 83 0.75 -0.58 18.78
C GLY A 83 2.26 -0.38 18.90
N ARG A 84 2.88 -1.24 19.71
CA ARG A 84 4.27 -1.03 20.15
C ARG A 84 5.32 -1.50 19.14
N ASN A 85 4.93 -2.33 18.18
CA ASN A 85 5.86 -2.97 17.23
C ASN A 85 5.82 -2.36 15.83
N THR A 86 5.10 -1.25 15.63
CA THR A 86 5.07 -0.54 14.34
C THR A 86 6.27 0.34 14.14
N LEU A 87 6.60 0.57 12.87
CA LEU A 87 7.63 1.53 12.49
C LEU A 87 7.34 2.92 13.04
N PHE A 88 6.08 3.38 13.00
CA PHE A 88 5.71 4.68 13.54
C PHE A 88 6.01 4.82 15.04
N HIS A 89 5.58 3.86 15.87
CA HIS A 89 5.87 3.89 17.30
C HIS A 89 7.37 3.80 17.60
N PHE A 90 8.08 2.95 16.84
CA PHE A 90 9.53 2.85 16.92
C PHE A 90 10.19 4.20 16.61
N LEU A 91 9.80 4.88 15.54
CA LEU A 91 10.35 6.19 15.18
C LEU A 91 10.06 7.21 16.28
N LEU A 92 8.83 7.29 16.78
CA LEU A 92 8.51 8.24 17.85
C LEU A 92 9.31 8.00 19.14
N THR A 93 9.60 6.75 19.49
CA THR A 93 10.22 6.44 20.78
C THR A 93 11.74 6.24 20.72
N GLN A 94 12.29 5.85 19.57
CA GLN A 94 13.69 5.42 19.44
C GLN A 94 14.52 6.31 18.51
N ILE A 95 13.93 7.14 17.65
CA ILE A 95 14.67 7.92 16.63
C ILE A 95 15.74 8.83 17.25
N GLN A 96 15.49 9.38 18.44
CA GLN A 96 16.42 10.27 19.14
C GLN A 96 17.62 9.54 19.75
N ARG A 97 17.58 8.20 19.81
CA ARG A 97 18.67 7.37 20.35
C ARG A 97 19.74 7.08 19.31
N PHE A 98 19.48 7.38 18.03
CA PHE A 98 20.49 7.28 16.99
C PHE A 98 21.63 8.28 17.24
N PRO A 99 22.88 7.93 16.87
CA PRO A 99 24.00 8.87 16.89
C PRO A 99 23.74 10.10 16.01
N SER A 100 24.37 11.24 16.34
CA SER A 100 24.10 12.53 15.67
C SER A 100 24.46 12.58 14.18
N ASN A 101 25.30 11.67 13.71
CA ASN A 101 25.62 11.49 12.29
C ASN A 101 24.51 10.77 11.50
N PHE A 102 23.46 10.25 12.15
CA PHE A 102 22.28 9.68 11.50
C PHE A 102 21.14 10.71 11.46
N LYS A 103 20.71 11.07 10.25
CA LYS A 103 19.65 12.05 10.00
C LYS A 103 18.48 11.36 9.31
N PHE A 104 17.27 11.78 9.66
CA PHE A 104 16.04 11.20 9.12
C PHE A 104 15.28 12.24 8.31
N ILE A 105 14.80 11.83 7.14
CA ILE A 105 13.84 12.58 6.33
C ILE A 105 12.60 11.69 6.20
N LEU A 106 11.47 12.17 6.69
CA LEU A 106 10.21 11.46 6.67
C LEU A 106 9.25 12.23 5.74
N THR A 107 8.58 11.56 4.81
CA THR A 107 7.49 12.16 4.03
C THR A 107 6.17 11.56 4.50
N SER A 108 5.10 12.36 4.50
CA SER A 108 3.74 11.86 4.74
C SER A 108 2.71 12.80 4.14
N ARG A 109 1.49 12.31 3.92
CA ARG A 109 0.33 13.18 3.78
C ARG A 109 0.11 13.97 5.07
N LYS A 110 -0.62 15.09 4.94
CA LYS A 110 -0.99 15.95 6.07
C LYS A 110 -2.09 15.29 6.90
N ILE A 111 -1.72 14.35 7.75
CA ILE A 111 -2.61 13.68 8.71
C ILE A 111 -2.34 14.26 10.10
N GLU A 112 -3.40 14.72 10.77
CA GLU A 112 -3.30 15.43 12.04
C GLU A 112 -2.59 14.60 13.12
N ASN A 113 -2.91 13.30 13.21
CA ASN A 113 -2.30 12.40 14.18
C ASN A 113 -0.78 12.26 14.01
N ILE A 114 -0.29 12.19 12.77
CA ILE A 114 1.15 12.12 12.47
C ILE A 114 1.82 13.44 12.85
N ASN A 115 1.24 14.56 12.41
CA ASN A 115 1.79 15.89 12.69
C ASN A 115 1.91 16.15 14.19
N ARG A 116 0.83 15.88 14.95
CA ARG A 116 0.81 16.07 16.41
C ARG A 116 1.83 15.18 17.12
N SER A 117 1.94 13.92 16.71
CA SER A 117 2.87 12.99 17.35
C SER A 117 4.34 13.41 17.21
N PHE A 118 4.74 13.89 16.03
CA PHE A 118 6.09 14.38 15.79
C PHE A 118 6.34 15.80 16.32
N GLN A 119 5.30 16.61 16.56
CA GLN A 119 5.42 17.90 17.25
C GLN A 119 5.78 17.75 18.73
N LEU A 120 5.38 16.63 19.35
CA LEU A 120 5.71 16.33 20.74
C LEU A 120 7.18 15.88 20.92
N LEU A 121 7.86 15.55 19.83
CA LEU A 121 9.29 15.28 19.86
C LEU A 121 10.04 16.61 19.95
N ASP A 122 11.12 16.61 20.75
CA ASP A 122 12.11 17.69 20.98
C ASP A 122 12.34 18.62 19.77
N GLU A 123 12.83 19.84 20.02
CA GLU A 123 13.09 20.93 19.04
C GLU A 123 13.93 20.52 17.82
N LYS A 124 14.56 19.34 17.87
CA LYS A 124 15.34 18.72 16.80
C LYS A 124 14.50 18.23 15.62
N VAL A 125 13.17 18.13 15.75
CA VAL A 125 12.29 17.74 14.64
C VAL A 125 11.77 18.97 13.91
N ARG A 126 12.21 19.15 12.66
CA ARG A 126 11.70 20.21 11.78
C ARG A 126 10.60 19.69 10.87
N GLN A 127 9.38 20.19 11.03
CA GLN A 127 8.27 19.93 10.13
C GLN A 127 8.24 20.95 8.98
N VAL A 128 8.11 20.47 7.74
CA VAL A 128 7.97 21.30 6.55
C VAL A 128 6.69 20.90 5.83
N TYR A 129 5.77 21.84 5.68
CA TYR A 129 4.51 21.61 4.98
C TYR A 129 4.65 22.03 3.51
N LEU A 130 4.45 21.07 2.60
CA LEU A 130 4.37 21.34 1.18
C LEU A 130 2.94 21.76 0.85
N ASN A 131 2.74 23.04 0.54
CA ASN A 131 1.46 23.59 0.10
C ASN A 131 1.45 23.69 -1.42
N THR A 132 0.43 23.12 -2.07
CA THR A 132 0.30 23.16 -3.54
C THR A 132 0.18 24.59 -4.06
N SER A 133 -0.48 25.47 -3.30
CA SER A 133 -0.66 26.87 -3.67
C SER A 133 0.54 27.77 -3.29
N ASP A 134 1.63 27.20 -2.77
CA ASP A 134 2.85 27.95 -2.46
C ASP A 134 3.48 28.51 -3.76
N PRO A 135 3.87 29.80 -3.81
CA PRO A 135 4.49 30.40 -5.00
C PRO A 135 5.75 29.68 -5.48
N PHE A 136 6.56 29.12 -4.58
CA PHE A 136 7.74 28.31 -4.93
C PHE A 136 7.32 26.99 -5.57
N ASN A 137 6.31 26.31 -5.03
CA ASN A 137 5.76 25.09 -5.63
C ASN A 137 5.20 25.37 -7.04
N MET A 138 4.46 26.47 -7.20
CA MET A 138 3.95 26.91 -8.51
C MET A 138 5.09 27.19 -9.50
N ASN A 139 6.19 27.78 -9.05
CA ASN A 139 7.38 27.98 -9.86
C ASN A 139 8.09 26.66 -10.20
N ASP A 140 8.13 25.71 -9.29
CA ASP A 140 8.72 24.39 -9.52
C ASP A 140 7.91 23.58 -10.54
N VAL A 141 6.58 23.62 -10.46
CA VAL A 141 5.70 23.05 -11.51
C VAL A 141 5.98 23.72 -12.84
N LYS A 142 6.12 25.06 -12.88
CA LYS A 142 6.46 25.80 -14.10
C LYS A 142 7.81 25.33 -14.68
N GLN A 143 8.82 25.18 -13.83
CA GLN A 143 10.15 24.68 -14.24
C GLN A 143 10.08 23.23 -14.71
N TYR A 144 9.30 22.39 -14.04
CA TYR A 144 9.09 21.00 -14.43
C TYR A 144 8.46 20.90 -15.82
N VAL A 145 7.41 21.68 -16.10
CA VAL A 145 6.80 21.74 -17.45
C VAL A 145 7.85 22.16 -18.48
N ARG A 146 8.65 23.22 -18.21
CA ARG A 146 9.72 23.68 -19.10
C ARG A 146 10.76 22.61 -19.41
N LYS A 147 11.14 21.82 -18.40
CA LYS A 147 12.15 20.75 -18.54
C LYS A 147 11.61 19.52 -19.26
N THR A 148 10.32 19.22 -19.09
CA THR A 148 9.71 17.95 -19.57
C THR A 148 8.93 18.11 -20.87
N SER A 149 8.82 19.32 -21.41
CA SER A 149 8.05 19.61 -22.62
C SER A 149 8.69 20.71 -23.44
N LYS A 150 8.33 20.81 -24.73
CA LYS A 150 8.78 21.87 -25.65
C LYS A 150 7.72 22.97 -25.81
N LEU A 151 6.98 23.26 -24.74
CA LEU A 151 5.88 24.20 -24.77
C LEU A 151 6.35 25.65 -24.71
N THR A 152 5.58 26.54 -25.32
CA THR A 152 5.80 28.00 -25.24
C THR A 152 5.41 28.55 -23.87
N GLU A 153 5.96 29.70 -23.45
CA GLU A 153 5.63 30.33 -22.16
C GLU A 153 4.12 30.54 -21.91
N PRO A 154 3.31 30.98 -22.90
CA PRO A 154 1.86 31.07 -22.71
C PRO A 154 1.21 29.70 -22.41
N GLN A 155 1.63 28.63 -23.09
CA GLN A 155 1.11 27.28 -22.86
C GLN A 155 1.53 26.74 -21.49
N ILE A 156 2.80 26.95 -21.12
CA ILE A 156 3.32 26.63 -19.79
C ILE A 156 2.50 27.32 -18.71
N SER A 157 2.23 28.62 -18.87
CA SER A 157 1.45 29.40 -17.90
C SER A 157 0.03 28.86 -17.74
N LYS A 158 -0.63 28.46 -18.83
CA LYS A 158 -1.98 27.89 -18.78
C LYS A 158 -2.01 26.53 -18.10
N LEU A 159 -1.09 25.63 -18.47
CA LEU A 159 -0.99 24.31 -17.86
C LEU A 159 -0.66 24.40 -16.36
N THR A 160 0.32 25.24 -15.99
CA THR A 160 0.72 25.43 -14.58
C THR A 160 -0.44 25.98 -13.75
N LYS A 161 -1.22 26.92 -14.31
CA LYS A 161 -2.41 27.45 -13.65
C LYS A 161 -3.49 26.39 -13.45
N ALA A 162 -3.75 25.56 -14.46
CA ALA A 162 -4.75 24.50 -14.38
C ALA A 162 -4.34 23.35 -13.44
N ALA A 163 -3.05 23.08 -13.34
CA ALA A 163 -2.50 22.07 -12.45
C ALA A 163 -2.56 22.46 -10.96
N ASP A 164 -2.64 23.77 -10.65
CA ASP A 164 -2.72 24.31 -9.29
C ASP A 164 -1.72 23.65 -8.33
N GLY A 165 -0.45 23.64 -8.75
CA GLY A 165 0.64 23.08 -7.94
C GLY A 165 0.77 21.55 -7.98
N ASN A 166 -0.06 20.84 -8.75
CA ASN A 166 -0.06 19.39 -8.81
C ASN A 166 0.79 18.85 -9.98
N PHE A 167 1.96 18.28 -9.67
CA PHE A 167 2.83 17.66 -10.66
C PHE A 167 2.20 16.46 -11.38
N LEU A 168 1.35 15.70 -10.70
CA LEU A 168 0.68 14.55 -11.30
C LEU A 168 -0.33 14.99 -12.36
N HIS A 169 -1.02 16.11 -12.14
CA HIS A 169 -1.90 16.72 -13.13
C HIS A 169 -1.12 17.06 -14.42
N VAL A 170 0.00 17.76 -14.28
CA VAL A 170 0.89 18.08 -15.42
C VAL A 170 1.33 16.81 -16.15
N LYS A 171 1.81 15.81 -15.41
CA LYS A 171 2.27 14.53 -15.97
C LYS A 171 1.18 13.87 -16.81
N LEU A 172 -0.02 13.73 -16.25
CA LEU A 172 -1.16 13.07 -16.90
C LEU A 172 -1.63 13.85 -18.14
N TYR A 173 -1.71 15.18 -18.06
CA TYR A 173 -2.10 15.99 -19.21
C TYR A 173 -1.08 15.92 -20.35
N LEU A 174 0.22 16.03 -20.05
CA LEU A 174 1.27 15.88 -21.07
C LEU A 174 1.28 14.47 -21.69
N GLN A 175 1.04 13.44 -20.89
CA GLN A 175 0.89 12.07 -21.40
C GLN A 175 -0.33 11.92 -22.31
N TYR A 176 -1.46 12.49 -21.92
CA TYR A 176 -2.67 12.54 -22.74
C TYR A 176 -2.40 13.21 -24.09
N CYS A 177 -1.80 14.40 -24.09
CA CYS A 177 -1.48 15.12 -25.33
C CYS A 177 -0.54 14.33 -26.25
N ARG A 178 0.45 13.62 -25.70
CA ARG A 178 1.34 12.75 -26.49
C ARG A 178 0.60 11.57 -27.11
N LYS A 179 -0.40 11.02 -26.42
CA LYS A 179 -1.20 9.90 -26.90
C LYS A 179 -2.23 10.29 -27.96
N THR A 180 -2.73 11.53 -27.92
CA THR A 180 -3.69 12.06 -28.89
C THR A 180 -3.05 12.87 -30.01
N ASP A 181 -1.74 13.09 -29.95
CA ASP A 181 -1.01 14.08 -30.75
C ASP A 181 -1.71 15.45 -30.79
N THR A 182 -2.41 15.80 -29.70
CA THR A 182 -3.26 16.99 -29.61
C THR A 182 -2.97 17.78 -28.35
N PHE A 183 -2.60 19.05 -28.52
CA PHE A 183 -2.30 19.97 -27.44
C PHE A 183 -3.35 21.09 -27.34
N ASP A 184 -4.44 20.85 -26.61
CA ASP A 184 -5.46 21.88 -26.36
C ASP A 184 -5.25 22.63 -25.04
N PHE A 185 -4.47 23.72 -25.11
CA PHE A 185 -4.25 24.61 -23.97
C PHE A 185 -5.37 25.63 -23.74
N ARG A 186 -6.47 25.60 -24.51
CA ARG A 186 -7.62 26.48 -24.25
C ARG A 186 -8.46 25.91 -23.11
N ASN A 187 -8.63 24.58 -23.08
CA ASN A 187 -9.45 23.87 -22.11
C ASN A 187 -8.64 22.78 -21.40
N VAL A 188 -7.58 23.18 -20.69
CA VAL A 188 -6.84 22.23 -19.83
C VAL A 188 -7.77 21.77 -18.71
N PRO A 189 -8.00 20.46 -18.52
CA PRO A 189 -8.81 19.95 -17.41
C PRO A 189 -8.30 20.47 -16.08
N ASN A 190 -9.16 20.74 -15.11
CA ASN A 190 -8.79 21.34 -13.83
C ASN A 190 -8.72 20.33 -12.67
N SER A 191 -8.87 19.03 -12.95
CA SER A 191 -8.82 17.98 -11.92
C SER A 191 -8.24 16.68 -12.46
N LEU A 192 -7.70 15.87 -11.55
CA LEU A 192 -7.25 14.51 -11.87
C LEU A 192 -8.40 13.63 -12.39
N ALA A 193 -9.60 13.77 -11.81
CA ALA A 193 -10.78 13.01 -12.24
C ALA A 193 -11.13 13.26 -13.71
N LEU A 194 -11.11 14.52 -14.17
CA LEU A 194 -11.34 14.84 -15.58
C LEU A 194 -10.22 14.28 -16.48
N LEU A 195 -8.96 14.30 -16.03
CA LEU A 195 -7.85 13.71 -16.78
C LEU A 195 -7.96 12.18 -16.89
N TYR A 196 -8.40 11.51 -15.83
CA TYR A 196 -8.70 10.08 -15.87
C TYR A 196 -9.84 9.81 -16.85
N GLN A 197 -10.96 10.52 -16.72
CA GLN A 197 -12.10 10.37 -17.62
C GLN A 197 -11.70 10.58 -19.09
N LEU A 198 -10.92 11.61 -19.41
CA LEU A 198 -10.45 11.86 -20.78
C LEU A 198 -9.58 10.73 -21.33
N ASN A 199 -8.68 10.17 -20.50
CA ASN A 199 -7.84 9.06 -20.92
C ASN A 199 -8.64 7.76 -21.10
N PHE A 200 -9.54 7.44 -20.17
CA PHE A 200 -10.41 6.27 -20.30
C PHE A 200 -11.33 6.40 -21.52
N ASN A 201 -11.95 7.57 -21.72
CA ASN A 201 -12.72 7.84 -22.93
C ASN A 201 -11.84 7.66 -24.18
N ARG A 202 -10.62 8.20 -24.22
CA ARG A 202 -9.72 8.01 -25.37
C ARG A 202 -9.44 6.53 -25.67
N ILE A 203 -9.32 5.69 -24.66
CA ILE A 203 -9.01 4.27 -24.81
C ILE A 203 -10.24 3.45 -25.23
N PHE A 204 -11.42 3.77 -24.67
CA PHE A 204 -12.62 2.93 -24.78
C PHE A 204 -13.78 3.54 -25.57
N LYS A 205 -13.68 4.79 -26.05
CA LYS A 205 -14.77 5.51 -26.74
C LYS A 205 -15.33 4.76 -27.95
N ASP A 206 -14.47 4.16 -28.74
CA ASP A 206 -14.87 3.50 -29.99
C ASP A 206 -15.30 2.04 -29.78
N SER A 207 -15.16 1.52 -28.55
CA SER A 207 -15.57 0.17 -28.19
C SER A 207 -15.89 0.09 -26.71
N GLU A 208 -17.12 0.45 -26.36
CA GLU A 208 -17.64 0.24 -25.00
C GLU A 208 -17.58 -1.24 -24.62
N SER A 209 -17.79 -2.14 -25.59
CA SER A 209 -17.62 -3.59 -25.43
C SER A 209 -16.21 -3.97 -24.99
N LEU A 210 -15.16 -3.26 -25.45
CA LEU A 210 -13.78 -3.53 -25.04
C LEU A 210 -13.57 -3.23 -23.55
N PHE A 211 -14.19 -2.17 -23.03
CA PHE A 211 -14.12 -1.90 -21.60
C PHE A 211 -14.81 -3.02 -20.82
N TYR A 212 -16.02 -3.42 -21.23
CA TYR A 212 -16.74 -4.53 -20.58
C TYR A 212 -16.00 -5.87 -20.67
N ASP A 213 -15.33 -6.15 -21.79
CA ASP A 213 -14.48 -7.34 -21.96
C ASP A 213 -13.33 -7.41 -20.93
N PHE A 214 -12.85 -6.26 -20.47
CA PHE A 214 -11.75 -6.15 -19.50
C PHE A 214 -12.17 -5.54 -18.16
N LEU A 215 -13.46 -5.31 -17.93
CA LEU A 215 -13.99 -4.79 -16.67
C LEU A 215 -13.56 -5.67 -15.47
N PRO A 216 -13.58 -7.01 -15.56
CA PRO A 216 -13.04 -7.88 -14.50
C PRO A 216 -11.61 -7.54 -14.08
N VAL A 217 -10.75 -7.10 -15.02
CA VAL A 217 -9.37 -6.71 -14.73
C VAL A 217 -9.34 -5.45 -13.86
N PHE A 218 -10.16 -4.45 -14.16
CA PHE A 218 -10.26 -3.23 -13.37
C PHE A 218 -10.88 -3.48 -12.00
N GLU A 219 -11.92 -4.32 -11.94
CA GLU A 219 -12.55 -4.76 -10.70
C GLU A 219 -11.54 -5.44 -9.78
N VAL A 220 -10.72 -6.35 -10.31
CA VAL A 220 -9.65 -6.99 -9.56
C VAL A 220 -8.59 -5.98 -9.10
N LEU A 221 -8.04 -5.16 -10.00
CA LEU A 221 -7.02 -4.16 -9.67
C LEU A 221 -7.48 -3.12 -8.64
N CYS A 222 -8.78 -2.84 -8.54
CA CYS A 222 -9.36 -1.92 -7.55
C CYS A 222 -9.56 -2.54 -6.15
N THR A 223 -9.40 -3.86 -6.01
CA THR A 223 -9.58 -4.59 -4.74
C THR A 223 -8.28 -5.10 -4.12
N ILE A 224 -7.22 -5.24 -4.92
CA ILE A 224 -5.93 -5.70 -4.42
C ILE A 224 -5.30 -4.67 -3.49
N GLN A 225 -4.75 -5.15 -2.38
CA GLN A 225 -3.89 -4.34 -1.53
C GLN A 225 -2.44 -4.39 -1.99
N ASN A 226 -1.99 -5.54 -2.50
CA ASN A 226 -0.62 -5.77 -2.93
C ASN A 226 -0.54 -5.86 -4.46
N PRO A 227 0.58 -5.49 -5.09
CA PRO A 227 0.78 -5.73 -6.52
C PRO A 227 0.53 -7.21 -6.88
N ILE A 228 -0.17 -7.42 -8.00
CA ILE A 228 -0.58 -8.75 -8.49
C ILE A 228 0.30 -9.18 -9.66
N ASP A 229 0.62 -10.47 -9.73
CA ASP A 229 1.32 -11.05 -10.86
C ASP A 229 0.41 -11.10 -12.09
N LYS A 230 0.96 -10.87 -13.29
CA LYS A 230 0.17 -10.84 -14.53
C LYS A 230 -0.65 -12.11 -14.76
N ASP A 231 -0.05 -13.28 -14.54
CA ASP A 231 -0.73 -14.57 -14.76
C ASP A 231 -1.87 -14.76 -13.76
N GLN A 232 -1.66 -14.35 -12.50
CA GLN A 232 -2.72 -14.36 -11.48
C GLN A 232 -3.83 -13.36 -11.84
N LEU A 233 -3.51 -12.17 -12.33
CA LEU A 233 -4.52 -11.20 -12.78
C LEU A 233 -5.38 -11.77 -13.92
N ILE A 234 -4.76 -12.43 -14.90
CA ILE A 234 -5.47 -13.09 -16.01
C ILE A 234 -6.39 -14.20 -15.50
N GLU A 235 -5.91 -15.01 -14.56
CA GLU A 235 -6.64 -16.14 -13.99
C GLU A 235 -7.82 -15.67 -13.14
N VAL A 236 -7.60 -14.74 -12.20
CA VAL A 236 -8.64 -14.17 -11.33
C VAL A 236 -9.69 -13.41 -12.16
N SER A 237 -9.25 -12.66 -13.18
CA SER A 237 -10.16 -11.89 -14.04
C SER A 237 -10.85 -12.75 -15.12
N GLN A 238 -10.63 -14.07 -15.09
CA GLN A 238 -11.26 -15.04 -16.00
C GLN A 238 -11.07 -14.70 -17.50
N ILE A 239 -9.87 -14.20 -17.85
CA ILE A 239 -9.56 -13.82 -19.24
C ILE A 239 -9.16 -15.06 -20.04
N GLU A 240 -10.14 -15.58 -20.77
CA GLU A 240 -10.02 -16.75 -21.62
C GLU A 240 -9.68 -16.42 -23.08
N GLY A 241 -8.95 -17.33 -23.72
CA GLY A 241 -8.58 -17.22 -25.12
C GLY A 241 -7.30 -16.43 -25.38
N THR A 242 -6.46 -16.95 -26.28
CA THR A 242 -5.17 -16.35 -26.64
C THR A 242 -5.30 -14.94 -27.21
N SER A 243 -6.36 -14.68 -27.98
CA SER A 243 -6.64 -13.37 -28.56
C SER A 243 -6.91 -12.30 -27.49
N LYS A 244 -7.82 -12.57 -26.54
CA LYS A 244 -8.14 -11.64 -25.44
C LYS A 244 -6.94 -11.39 -24.55
N ARG A 245 -6.14 -12.42 -24.24
CA ARG A 245 -4.90 -12.27 -23.47
C ARG A 245 -3.91 -11.32 -24.16
N ARG A 246 -3.71 -11.47 -25.47
CA ARG A 246 -2.83 -10.58 -26.24
C ARG A 246 -3.36 -9.13 -26.32
N GLN A 247 -4.69 -8.97 -26.42
CA GLN A 247 -5.32 -7.65 -26.36
C GLN A 247 -5.12 -7.01 -24.98
N LEU A 248 -5.30 -7.77 -23.90
CA LEU A 248 -5.04 -7.31 -22.53
C LEU A 248 -3.58 -6.88 -22.36
N GLU A 249 -2.62 -7.66 -22.85
CA GLU A 249 -1.19 -7.30 -22.81
C GLU A 249 -0.91 -5.96 -23.51
N THR A 250 -1.51 -5.77 -24.67
CA THR A 250 -1.40 -4.52 -25.43
C THR A 250 -2.02 -3.36 -24.66
N LEU A 251 -3.19 -3.58 -24.07
CA LEU A 251 -3.91 -2.58 -23.27
C LEU A 251 -3.09 -2.18 -22.03
N LEU A 252 -2.59 -3.15 -21.25
CA LEU A 252 -1.80 -2.91 -20.03
C LEU A 252 -0.45 -2.28 -20.34
N GLY A 253 0.25 -2.72 -21.40
CA GLY A 253 1.58 -2.23 -21.75
C GLY A 253 1.58 -0.87 -22.44
N ASN A 254 0.64 -0.62 -23.35
CA ASN A 254 0.67 0.57 -24.19
C ASN A 254 -0.29 1.65 -23.70
N GLU A 255 -1.55 1.30 -23.44
CA GLU A 255 -2.61 2.29 -23.20
C GLU A 255 -2.75 2.65 -21.73
N LEU A 256 -2.78 1.65 -20.85
CA LEU A 256 -2.88 1.81 -19.41
C LEU A 256 -1.54 1.85 -18.69
N GLY A 257 -0.42 1.63 -19.39
CA GLY A 257 0.90 1.54 -18.75
C GLY A 257 1.27 2.78 -17.92
N HIS A 258 0.74 3.94 -18.26
CA HIS A 258 0.93 5.17 -17.49
C HIS A 258 0.08 5.28 -16.22
N PHE A 259 -0.95 4.43 -16.08
CA PHE A 259 -1.78 4.24 -14.88
C PHE A 259 -1.27 3.13 -13.96
N LEU A 260 -0.30 2.35 -14.42
CA LEU A 260 0.21 1.18 -13.72
C LEU A 260 1.61 1.44 -13.17
N LYS A 261 1.90 0.78 -12.05
CA LYS A 261 3.24 0.65 -11.48
C LYS A 261 3.64 -0.83 -11.62
N PHE A 262 4.87 -1.07 -12.05
CA PHE A 262 5.44 -2.41 -12.17
C PHE A 262 6.63 -2.54 -11.21
N GLU A 263 6.56 -3.49 -10.29
CA GLU A 263 7.61 -3.79 -9.29
C GLU A 263 7.77 -5.31 -9.18
N ASP A 264 9.00 -5.80 -9.35
CA ASP A 264 9.33 -7.22 -9.24
C ASP A 264 8.41 -8.16 -10.07
N GLY A 265 8.02 -7.71 -11.27
CA GLY A 265 7.12 -8.47 -12.17
C GLY A 265 5.64 -8.39 -11.82
N LYS A 266 5.27 -7.66 -10.75
CA LYS A 266 3.91 -7.46 -10.27
C LYS A 266 3.40 -6.07 -10.62
N MET A 267 2.07 -5.91 -10.63
CA MET A 267 1.43 -4.67 -11.03
C MET A 267 0.32 -4.20 -10.09
N SER A 268 0.17 -2.88 -10.00
CA SER A 268 -0.96 -2.20 -9.35
C SER A 268 -1.17 -0.83 -10.00
N PHE A 269 -2.23 -0.11 -9.62
CA PHE A 269 -2.34 1.30 -10.00
C PHE A 269 -1.22 2.12 -9.35
N PHE A 270 -0.61 3.05 -10.09
CA PHE A 270 0.50 3.84 -9.55
C PHE A 270 0.08 4.81 -8.43
N HIS A 271 -1.21 5.14 -8.33
CA HIS A 271 -1.71 6.06 -7.31
C HIS A 271 -3.18 5.77 -6.95
N LYS A 272 -3.47 5.88 -5.64
CA LYS A 272 -4.80 5.62 -5.07
C LYS A 272 -5.92 6.45 -5.70
N SER A 273 -5.64 7.66 -6.16
CA SER A 273 -6.66 8.53 -6.79
C SER A 273 -7.31 7.91 -8.04
N ILE A 274 -6.67 6.95 -8.70
CA ILE A 274 -7.27 6.23 -9.84
C ILE A 274 -8.33 5.27 -9.34
N ILE A 275 -8.02 4.51 -8.28
CA ILE A 275 -8.97 3.62 -7.61
C ILE A 275 -10.14 4.45 -7.12
N ASP A 276 -9.87 5.54 -6.37
CA ASP A 276 -10.91 6.43 -5.87
C ASP A 276 -11.77 6.99 -7.03
N PHE A 277 -11.18 7.30 -8.18
CA PHE A 277 -11.91 7.77 -9.35
C PHE A 277 -12.84 6.70 -9.95
N LEU A 278 -12.34 5.47 -10.14
CA LEU A 278 -13.06 4.36 -10.76
C LEU A 278 -14.19 3.83 -9.87
N THR A 279 -14.06 3.96 -8.55
CA THR A 279 -15.00 3.37 -7.59
C THR A 279 -15.82 4.42 -6.81
N ASP A 280 -15.84 5.68 -7.27
CA ASP A 280 -16.66 6.74 -6.67
C ASP A 280 -18.13 6.56 -7.07
N GLU A 281 -18.98 6.20 -6.11
CA GLU A 281 -20.41 5.94 -6.33
C GLU A 281 -21.15 7.13 -6.95
N SER A 282 -20.69 8.37 -6.73
CA SER A 282 -21.26 9.55 -7.39
C SER A 282 -21.10 9.54 -8.91
N ARG A 283 -20.21 8.67 -9.42
CA ARG A 283 -19.91 8.46 -10.84
C ARG A 283 -20.44 7.13 -11.38
N ASN A 284 -21.34 6.44 -10.66
CA ASN A 284 -21.91 5.16 -11.11
C ASN A 284 -22.63 5.20 -12.48
N LYS A 285 -22.96 6.40 -12.98
CA LYS A 285 -23.53 6.61 -14.32
C LYS A 285 -22.48 6.65 -15.44
N LEU A 286 -21.19 6.72 -15.11
CA LEU A 286 -20.13 6.62 -16.10
C LEU A 286 -19.96 5.15 -16.52
N HIS A 287 -19.82 4.88 -17.81
CA HIS A 287 -19.57 3.53 -18.34
C HIS A 287 -18.27 2.89 -17.81
N ILE A 288 -17.36 3.70 -17.27
CA ILE A 288 -16.06 3.29 -16.69
C ILE A 288 -16.11 3.06 -15.18
N PHE A 289 -17.30 3.10 -14.57
CA PHE A 289 -17.45 2.83 -13.15
C PHE A 289 -17.17 1.37 -12.82
N VAL A 290 -16.49 1.14 -11.69
CA VAL A 290 -16.04 -0.17 -11.23
C VAL A 290 -16.70 -0.49 -9.89
N HIS A 291 -17.43 -1.60 -9.84
CA HIS A 291 -17.97 -2.14 -8.60
C HIS A 291 -16.92 -3.01 -7.91
N LYS A 292 -16.43 -2.58 -6.74
CA LYS A 292 -15.43 -3.37 -6.00
C LYS A 292 -15.96 -4.73 -5.58
N GLU A 293 -17.25 -4.84 -5.30
CA GLU A 293 -17.92 -6.10 -4.95
C GLU A 293 -17.66 -7.19 -5.99
N ASN A 294 -17.70 -6.86 -7.29
CA ASN A 294 -17.44 -7.83 -8.36
C ASN A 294 -15.98 -8.31 -8.36
N GLY A 295 -15.03 -7.39 -8.12
CA GLY A 295 -13.62 -7.74 -7.97
C GLY A 295 -13.38 -8.67 -6.78
N HIS A 296 -14.05 -8.40 -5.66
CA HIS A 296 -14.03 -9.28 -4.50
C HIS A 296 -14.66 -10.65 -4.78
N GLN A 297 -15.74 -10.71 -5.57
CA GLN A 297 -16.35 -11.97 -6.00
C GLN A 297 -15.39 -12.81 -6.86
N LEU A 298 -14.74 -12.20 -7.86
CA LEU A 298 -13.76 -12.87 -8.72
C LEU A 298 -12.59 -13.46 -7.92
N PHE A 299 -12.03 -12.67 -7.00
CA PHE A 299 -10.95 -13.12 -6.14
C PHE A 299 -11.39 -14.22 -5.16
N ALA A 300 -12.58 -14.10 -4.57
CA ALA A 300 -13.14 -15.11 -3.69
C ALA A 300 -13.35 -16.44 -4.43
N GLU A 301 -13.92 -16.39 -5.64
CA GLU A 301 -14.10 -17.58 -6.48
C GLU A 301 -12.77 -18.25 -6.81
N TYR A 302 -11.77 -17.46 -7.21
CA TYR A 302 -10.41 -17.94 -7.47
C TYR A 302 -9.82 -18.68 -6.25
N LEU A 303 -9.82 -18.02 -5.09
CA LEU A 303 -9.24 -18.58 -3.86
C LEU A 303 -10.00 -19.81 -3.37
N LEU A 304 -11.33 -19.84 -3.47
CA LEU A 304 -12.16 -21.01 -3.17
C LEU A 304 -11.89 -22.17 -4.14
N GLY A 305 -11.61 -21.87 -5.42
CA GLY A 305 -11.18 -22.86 -6.41
C GLY A 305 -9.86 -23.52 -6.03
N GLN A 306 -8.87 -22.70 -5.66
CA GLN A 306 -7.55 -23.18 -5.18
C GLN A 306 -7.70 -24.06 -3.93
N LEU A 307 -8.63 -23.74 -3.02
CA LEU A 307 -8.92 -24.55 -1.82
C LEU A 307 -9.39 -25.96 -2.17
N LYS A 308 -10.28 -26.10 -3.15
CA LYS A 308 -10.78 -27.40 -3.60
C LYS A 308 -9.67 -28.28 -4.19
N MET A 309 -8.62 -27.67 -4.74
CA MET A 309 -7.49 -28.38 -5.33
C MET A 309 -6.40 -28.74 -4.30
N ASN A 310 -6.62 -28.49 -3.00
CA ASN A 310 -5.65 -28.72 -1.91
C ASN A 310 -4.29 -28.04 -2.12
N LEU A 311 -4.24 -26.96 -2.91
CA LEU A 311 -3.04 -26.14 -3.06
C LEU A 311 -2.82 -25.38 -1.74
N THR A 312 -1.59 -25.36 -1.24
CA THR A 312 -1.20 -24.91 0.12
C THR A 312 -1.78 -23.54 0.52
N LEU A 313 -2.84 -23.52 1.34
CA LEU A 313 -3.67 -22.33 1.57
C LEU A 313 -3.74 -21.78 3.00
N LYS A 314 -2.94 -22.30 3.94
CA LYS A 314 -2.80 -21.64 5.25
C LYS A 314 -2.34 -20.17 5.12
N HIS A 315 -1.63 -19.82 4.04
CA HIS A 315 -1.10 -18.47 3.84
C HIS A 315 -2.08 -17.46 3.22
N ASN A 316 -3.18 -17.89 2.57
CA ASN A 316 -4.13 -16.97 1.93
C ASN A 316 -5.52 -16.96 2.61
N LEU A 317 -5.68 -17.64 3.74
CA LEU A 317 -6.98 -17.71 4.41
C LEU A 317 -7.51 -16.32 4.83
N VAL A 318 -6.62 -15.45 5.29
CA VAL A 318 -6.94 -14.05 5.64
C VAL A 318 -7.44 -13.27 4.42
N GLU A 319 -6.81 -13.46 3.27
CA GLU A 319 -7.20 -12.80 2.01
C GLU A 319 -8.52 -13.37 1.49
N LEU A 320 -8.70 -14.69 1.55
CA LEU A 320 -9.97 -15.33 1.21
C LEU A 320 -11.12 -14.82 2.08
N ILE A 321 -10.96 -14.79 3.41
CA ILE A 321 -11.99 -14.29 4.33
C ILE A 321 -12.38 -12.85 3.96
N HIS A 322 -11.40 -12.00 3.65
CA HIS A 322 -11.65 -10.63 3.21
C HIS A 322 -12.41 -10.55 1.89
N HIS A 323 -11.96 -11.24 0.85
CA HIS A 323 -12.67 -11.19 -0.43
C HIS A 323 -14.07 -11.81 -0.33
N VAL A 324 -14.27 -12.87 0.46
CA VAL A 324 -15.60 -13.44 0.72
C VAL A 324 -16.50 -12.42 1.42
N ALA A 325 -16.04 -11.79 2.51
CA ALA A 325 -16.83 -10.78 3.22
C ALA A 325 -17.20 -9.59 2.33
N MET A 326 -16.22 -9.05 1.61
CA MET A 326 -16.42 -7.88 0.77
C MET A 326 -17.19 -8.18 -0.52
N SER A 327 -17.30 -9.46 -0.91
CA SER A 327 -18.09 -9.90 -2.06
C SER A 327 -19.60 -9.78 -1.85
N LYS A 328 -20.05 -9.74 -0.58
CA LYS A 328 -21.46 -9.78 -0.15
C LYS A 328 -22.23 -10.97 -0.77
N ASN A 329 -21.52 -12.08 -1.02
CA ASN A 329 -22.07 -13.26 -1.66
C ASN A 329 -22.25 -14.41 -0.65
N VAL A 330 -23.49 -14.60 -0.23
CA VAL A 330 -23.89 -15.63 0.77
C VAL A 330 -23.45 -17.04 0.38
N LYS A 331 -23.37 -17.35 -0.92
CA LYS A 331 -22.89 -18.67 -1.37
C LYS A 331 -21.40 -18.85 -1.07
N PHE A 332 -20.59 -17.81 -1.26
CA PHE A 332 -19.17 -17.85 -0.93
C PHE A 332 -18.93 -17.92 0.56
N GLU A 333 -19.74 -17.23 1.37
CA GLU A 333 -19.73 -17.36 2.83
C GLU A 333 -20.04 -18.79 3.27
N SER A 334 -21.08 -19.41 2.73
CA SER A 334 -21.42 -20.82 3.02
C SER A 334 -20.28 -21.77 2.62
N MET A 335 -19.66 -21.56 1.46
CA MET A 335 -18.54 -22.39 1.00
C MET A 335 -17.29 -22.24 1.88
N LEU A 336 -16.99 -21.00 2.28
CA LEU A 336 -15.94 -20.72 3.25
C LEU A 336 -16.25 -21.44 4.56
N PHE A 337 -17.50 -21.38 5.03
CA PHE A 337 -17.95 -22.00 6.28
C PHE A 337 -17.73 -23.49 6.31
N ASP A 338 -18.17 -24.21 5.29
CA ASP A 338 -17.99 -25.66 5.23
C ASP A 338 -16.51 -26.06 5.26
N TYR A 339 -15.63 -25.24 4.68
CA TYR A 339 -14.20 -25.49 4.68
C TYR A 339 -13.53 -25.18 6.02
N VAL A 340 -13.76 -23.98 6.56
CA VAL A 340 -13.02 -23.51 7.75
C VAL A 340 -13.60 -24.04 9.05
N ARG A 341 -14.86 -24.49 9.07
CA ARG A 341 -15.53 -24.98 10.29
C ARG A 341 -14.68 -26.01 11.02
N ASP A 342 -14.25 -27.07 10.35
CA ASP A 342 -13.49 -28.15 10.99
C ASP A 342 -12.07 -27.70 11.37
N LEU A 343 -11.45 -26.89 10.51
CA LEU A 343 -10.10 -26.35 10.70
C LEU A 343 -10.03 -25.48 11.95
N LEU A 344 -10.92 -24.48 12.02
CA LEU A 344 -11.01 -23.58 13.14
C LEU A 344 -11.48 -24.34 14.38
N THR A 345 -12.44 -25.27 14.27
CA THR A 345 -12.91 -26.04 15.42
C THR A 345 -11.78 -26.76 16.15
N LYS A 346 -10.84 -27.36 15.41
CA LYS A 346 -9.74 -28.14 15.98
C LYS A 346 -8.55 -27.30 16.45
N ASP A 347 -8.30 -26.14 15.83
CA ASP A 347 -7.11 -25.32 16.09
C ASP A 347 -7.46 -23.95 16.70
N LYS A 348 -7.53 -23.90 18.04
CA LYS A 348 -7.81 -22.65 18.79
C LYS A 348 -6.73 -21.57 18.59
N THR A 349 -5.48 -21.97 18.33
CA THR A 349 -4.38 -21.02 18.12
C THR A 349 -4.54 -20.32 16.78
N LEU A 350 -4.85 -21.08 15.73
CA LEU A 350 -5.12 -20.56 14.40
C LEU A 350 -6.31 -19.60 14.38
N ARG A 351 -7.39 -19.89 15.14
CA ARG A 351 -8.53 -18.96 15.27
C ARG A 351 -8.10 -17.56 15.68
N LEU A 352 -7.42 -17.48 16.82
CA LEU A 352 -6.98 -16.20 17.35
C LEU A 352 -6.00 -15.54 16.39
N GLU A 353 -5.04 -16.28 15.86
CA GLU A 353 -4.09 -15.77 14.87
C GLU A 353 -4.77 -15.13 13.65
N LEU A 354 -5.78 -15.78 13.07
CA LEU A 354 -6.55 -15.22 11.95
C LEU A 354 -7.31 -13.95 12.34
N LEU A 355 -7.93 -13.93 13.52
CA LEU A 355 -8.66 -12.74 14.00
C LEU A 355 -7.71 -11.55 14.17
N TYR A 356 -6.53 -11.79 14.77
CA TYR A 356 -5.50 -10.77 14.86
C TYR A 356 -5.03 -10.31 13.48
N GLN A 357 -4.81 -11.23 12.53
CA GLN A 357 -4.35 -10.87 11.18
C GLN A 357 -5.41 -10.11 10.37
N VAL A 358 -6.70 -10.48 10.45
CA VAL A 358 -7.79 -9.78 9.76
C VAL A 358 -7.99 -8.38 10.31
N VAL A 359 -8.11 -8.26 11.65
CA VAL A 359 -8.27 -6.97 12.33
C VAL A 359 -7.05 -6.09 12.08
N TRP A 360 -5.85 -6.68 11.97
CA TRP A 360 -4.64 -5.92 11.68
C TRP A 360 -4.57 -5.45 10.23
N LYS A 361 -4.82 -6.35 9.27
CA LYS A 361 -4.59 -6.12 7.84
C LYS A 361 -5.69 -5.30 7.17
N TYR A 362 -6.94 -5.55 7.51
CA TYR A 362 -8.08 -4.93 6.82
C TYR A 362 -8.85 -3.96 7.69
N ASN A 363 -9.10 -4.35 8.95
CA ASN A 363 -9.86 -3.56 9.92
C ASN A 363 -11.14 -2.95 9.32
N ASP A 364 -11.85 -3.77 8.58
CA ASP A 364 -13.18 -3.46 8.10
C ASP A 364 -14.20 -4.30 8.86
N TYR A 365 -15.38 -3.72 9.00
CA TYR A 365 -16.48 -4.30 9.73
C TYR A 365 -16.88 -5.65 9.16
N HIS A 366 -17.09 -5.75 7.85
CA HIS A 366 -17.62 -6.94 7.20
C HIS A 366 -16.70 -8.16 7.33
N THR A 367 -15.39 -7.99 7.11
CA THR A 367 -14.41 -9.07 7.23
C THR A 367 -14.27 -9.54 8.68
N THR A 368 -14.28 -8.60 9.62
CA THR A 368 -14.18 -8.91 11.05
C THR A 368 -15.45 -9.60 11.55
N GLU A 369 -16.63 -9.08 11.19
CA GLU A 369 -17.94 -9.66 11.50
C GLU A 369 -18.03 -11.09 10.97
N LEU A 370 -17.75 -11.29 9.67
CA LEU A 370 -17.76 -12.61 9.05
C LEU A 370 -16.86 -13.57 9.83
N LEU A 371 -15.62 -13.19 10.16
CA LEU A 371 -14.72 -14.05 10.91
C LEU A 371 -15.23 -14.40 12.33
N LEU A 372 -15.89 -13.45 12.99
CA LEU A 372 -16.43 -13.62 14.33
C LEU A 372 -17.63 -14.57 14.39
N GLU A 373 -18.39 -14.71 13.30
CA GLU A 373 -19.42 -15.74 13.19
C GLU A 373 -18.83 -17.15 13.32
N TYR A 374 -17.59 -17.36 12.86
CA TYR A 374 -16.89 -18.65 12.97
C TYR A 374 -16.24 -18.89 14.32
N ILE A 375 -15.64 -17.84 14.89
CA ILE A 375 -14.75 -17.96 16.05
C ILE A 375 -15.47 -17.67 17.38
N GLY A 376 -16.58 -16.92 17.31
CA GLY A 376 -17.36 -16.45 18.44
C GLY A 376 -16.94 -15.06 18.93
N VAL A 377 -17.92 -14.22 19.26
CA VAL A 377 -17.75 -12.81 19.68
C VAL A 377 -16.86 -12.67 20.93
N THR A 378 -16.81 -13.67 21.80
CA THR A 378 -15.95 -13.66 23.00
C THR A 378 -14.46 -13.59 22.67
N ALA A 379 -14.06 -13.99 21.45
CA ALA A 379 -12.67 -13.90 20.99
C ALA A 379 -12.17 -12.45 20.86
N ILE A 380 -13.07 -11.47 20.67
CA ILE A 380 -12.75 -10.04 20.52
C ILE A 380 -12.02 -9.47 21.75
N ASN A 381 -12.25 -10.06 22.93
CA ASN A 381 -11.64 -9.65 24.20
C ASN A 381 -10.48 -10.55 24.62
N THR A 382 -10.14 -11.56 23.81
CA THR A 382 -9.05 -12.48 24.15
C THR A 382 -7.70 -11.81 23.95
N ILE A 383 -6.93 -11.70 25.03
CA ILE A 383 -5.64 -11.01 25.03
C ILE A 383 -4.53 -11.85 24.40
N ASN A 384 -3.67 -11.21 23.61
CA ASN A 384 -2.42 -11.80 23.12
C ASN A 384 -1.31 -11.72 24.18
N LYS A 385 -0.12 -12.22 23.83
CA LYS A 385 1.09 -12.16 24.69
C LYS A 385 1.54 -10.73 25.05
N MET A 386 1.02 -9.72 24.36
CA MET A 386 1.29 -8.29 24.63
C MET A 386 0.15 -7.63 25.43
N ASN A 387 -0.79 -8.40 25.96
CA ASN A 387 -1.96 -7.93 26.71
C ASN A 387 -2.89 -7.00 25.92
N GLN A 388 -2.97 -7.20 24.61
CA GLN A 388 -3.86 -6.48 23.70
C GLN A 388 -4.97 -7.42 23.24
N SER A 389 -6.20 -6.92 23.09
CA SER A 389 -7.31 -7.66 22.48
C SER A 389 -7.52 -7.25 21.02
N PRO A 390 -8.20 -8.07 20.20
CA PRO A 390 -8.64 -7.65 18.86
C PRO A 390 -9.46 -6.36 18.88
N ALA A 391 -10.38 -6.18 19.84
CA ALA A 391 -11.13 -4.92 20.00
C ALA A 391 -10.20 -3.73 20.25
N PHE A 392 -9.18 -3.89 21.11
CA PHE A 392 -8.21 -2.83 21.35
C PHE A 392 -7.45 -2.47 20.07
N ILE A 393 -7.04 -3.48 19.28
CA ILE A 393 -6.35 -3.24 18.00
C ILE A 393 -7.25 -2.49 17.03
N ALA A 394 -8.49 -2.98 16.81
CA ALA A 394 -9.47 -2.37 15.91
C ALA A 394 -9.78 -0.92 16.30
N ALA A 395 -10.15 -0.68 17.57
CA ALA A 395 -10.47 0.64 18.08
C ALA A 395 -9.28 1.60 17.97
N SER A 396 -8.07 1.10 18.24
CA SER A 396 -6.88 1.89 18.09
C SER A 396 -6.65 2.28 16.63
N GLN A 397 -7.05 1.44 15.65
CA GLN A 397 -6.94 1.74 14.22
C GLN A 397 -8.04 2.68 13.70
N GLU A 398 -9.25 2.61 14.26
CA GLU A 398 -10.34 3.58 13.97
C GLU A 398 -9.98 5.00 14.44
N MET A 399 -9.37 5.14 15.62
CA MET A 399 -8.82 6.43 16.09
C MET A 399 -7.68 6.98 15.20
N ARG A 400 -7.21 6.19 14.22
CA ARG A 400 -6.15 6.54 13.25
C ARG A 400 -6.69 6.90 11.87
N ARG A 401 -7.98 6.70 11.57
CA ARG A 401 -8.59 7.20 10.33
C ARG A 401 -8.89 8.71 10.53
N PRO A 402 -8.44 9.58 9.61
CA PRO A 402 -8.66 11.03 9.71
C PRO A 402 -10.14 11.41 9.72
#